data_AF-A0A966MRH9-F1
#
_entry.id   AF-A0A966MRH9-F1
#
_cell.length_a   1.000
_cell.length_b   1.000
_cell.length_c   1.000
_cell.angle_alpha   90.00
_cell.angle_beta   90.00
_cell.angle_gamma   90.00
#
_symmetry.space_group_name_H-M   'P 1'
#
loop_
_entity.id
_entity.type
_entity.pdbx_description
1 polymer ?
#
loop_
_entity_poly.entity_id
_entity_poly.type
_entity_poly.pdbx_seq_one_letter_code
_entity_poly.pdbx_strand_id
1 'polypeptide(L)' 'MSDRIRSPHSASLESTFDVIVIGGGHAGTEAAVAAARSGARVA' A
#
# COMPACT_ATOMS: atom_id res chain seq x y z
N MET A 1 -18.95 25.14 23.01
CA MET A 1 -18.52 24.14 24.00
C MET A 1 -19.07 22.79 23.54
N SER A 2 -18.47 22.08 22.60
CA SER A 2 -17.05 21.78 22.48
C SER A 2 -16.71 21.50 21.02
N ASP A 3 -15.74 22.24 20.48
CA ASP A 3 -15.04 21.93 19.25
C ASP A 3 -14.44 20.52 19.35
N ARG A 4 -15.11 19.55 18.73
CA ARG A 4 -14.58 18.20 18.57
C ARG A 4 -13.48 18.27 17.52
N ILE A 5 -12.25 18.46 18.00
CA ILE A 5 -10.97 18.33 17.29
C ILE A 5 -11.07 17.21 16.24
N ARG A 6 -11.33 17.56 14.98
CA ARG A 6 -10.92 16.71 13.86
C ARG A 6 -9.42 16.93 13.75
N SER A 7 -8.64 16.01 14.31
CA SER A 7 -7.19 16.01 14.15
C SER A 7 -6.86 16.02 12.64
N PRO A 8 -6.07 16.97 12.13
CA PRO A 8 -5.68 17.01 10.71
C PRO A 8 -4.66 15.92 10.31
N HIS A 9 -4.47 14.87 11.13
CA HIS A 9 -3.55 13.77 10.83
C HIS A 9 -4.20 12.49 10.28
N SER A 10 -5.50 12.50 9.97
CA SER A 10 -6.18 11.31 9.44
C SER A 10 -6.39 11.39 7.92
N ALA A 11 -5.35 11.72 7.16
CA ALA A 11 -5.28 11.17 5.81
C ALA A 11 -5.17 9.66 5.98
N SER A 12 -6.16 8.91 5.50
CA SER A 12 -6.25 7.46 5.72
C SER A 12 -4.92 6.79 5.36
N LEU A 13 -4.20 6.27 6.35
CA LEU A 13 -2.96 5.52 6.16
C LEU A 13 -3.23 4.09 5.66
N GLU A 14 -4.50 3.71 5.50
CA GLU A 14 -4.89 2.43 4.93
C GLU A 14 -4.79 2.46 3.40
N SER A 15 -3.63 2.07 2.88
CA SER A 15 -3.57 1.62 1.49
C SER A 15 -4.06 0.18 1.38
N THR A 16 -4.96 -0.07 0.43
CA THR A 16 -5.38 -1.42 0.05
C THR A 16 -4.49 -1.95 -1.05
N PHE A 17 -3.91 -3.13 -0.82
CA PHE A 17 -3.08 -3.86 -1.78
C PHE A 17 -3.67 -5.24 -2.03
N ASP A 18 -3.52 -5.73 -3.25
CA ASP A 18 -3.92 -7.08 -3.64
C ASP A 18 -2.78 -8.09 -3.34
N VAL A 19 -1.54 -7.62 -3.47
CA VAL A 19 -0.32 -8.40 -3.25
C VAL A 19 0.69 -7.54 -2.49
N ILE A 20 1.35 -8.14 -1.50
CA ILE A 20 2.48 -7.51 -0.80
C ILE A 20 3.72 -8.38 -1.03
N VAL A 21 4.78 -7.78 -1.55
CA VAL A 21 6.06 -8.46 -1.79
C VAL A 21 7.05 -8.06 -0.70
N ILE A 22 7.49 -9.04 0.08
CA ILE A 22 8.48 -8.81 1.14
C ILE A 22 9.87 -9.17 0.64
N GLY A 23 10.69 -8.14 0.40
CA GLY A 23 12.10 -8.25 -0.02
C GLY A 23 12.33 -7.95 -1.51
N GLY A 24 13.40 -7.21 -1.83
CA GLY A 24 13.71 -6.67 -3.17
C GLY A 24 14.83 -7.38 -3.94
N GLY A 25 15.02 -8.68 -3.73
CA GLY A 25 15.98 -9.48 -4.50
C GLY A 25 15.46 -9.80 -5.91
N HIS A 26 16.24 -10.56 -6.70
CA HIS A 26 15.86 -10.99 -8.06
C HIS A 26 14.42 -11.50 -8.14
N ALA A 27 14.07 -12.47 -7.29
CA ALA A 27 12.72 -13.03 -7.25
C ALA A 27 11.66 -12.04 -6.75
N GLY A 28 12.00 -11.16 -5.82
CA GLY A 28 11.06 -10.19 -5.25
C GLY A 28 10.65 -9.12 -6.27
N THR A 29 11.62 -8.53 -6.96
CA THR A 29 11.34 -7.53 -8.00
C THR A 29 10.61 -8.15 -9.18
N GLU A 30 11.00 -9.35 -9.62
CA GLU A 30 10.29 -10.10 -10.67
C GLU A 30 8.83 -10.37 -10.28
N ALA A 31 8.59 -10.80 -9.03
CA ALA A 31 7.24 -11.06 -8.52
C ALA A 31 6.39 -9.77 -8.48
N ALA A 32 6.96 -8.65 -8.02
CA ALA A 32 6.26 -7.37 -7.96
C ALA A 32 5.89 -6.86 -9.36
N VAL A 33 6.83 -6.94 -10.32
CA VAL A 33 6.59 -6.55 -11.71
C VAL A 33 5.55 -7.46 -12.37
N ALA A 34 5.63 -8.77 -12.16
CA ALA A 34 4.65 -9.71 -12.69
C ALA A 34 3.25 -9.41 -12.17
N ALA A 35 3.09 -9.24 -10.86
CA ALA A 35 1.81 -8.91 -10.23
C ALA A 35 1.24 -7.57 -10.75
N ALA A 36 2.10 -6.55 -10.88
CA ALA A 36 1.69 -5.26 -11.43
C ALA A 36 1.26 -5.36 -12.91
N ARG A 37 1.95 -6.16 -13.74
CA ARG A 37 1.55 -6.41 -15.15
C ARG A 37 0.24 -7.17 -15.25
N SER A 38 -0.10 -7.98 -14.26
CA SER A 38 -1.41 -8.62 -14.12
C SER A 38 -2.49 -7.68 -13.58
N GLY A 39 -2.17 -6.41 -13.27
CA GLY A 39 -3.11 -5.39 -12.82
C GLY A 39 -3.33 -5.33 -11.31
N ALA A 40 -2.53 -6.06 -10.52
CA ALA A 40 -2.62 -6.01 -9.07
C ALA A 40 -2.06 -4.69 -8.51
N ARG A 41 -2.65 -4.21 -7.41
CA ARG A 41 -2.06 -3.16 -6.57
C ARG A 41 -1.02 -3.79 -5.66
N VAL A 42 0.26 -3.55 -5.96
CA VAL A 42 1.40 -4.16 -5.27
C VAL A 42 2.03 -3.18 -4.29
N ALA A 43 2.39 -3.68 -3.10
CA ALA A 43 3.27 -3.01 -2.14
C ALA A 43 4.60 -3.74 -2.00
#